data_AF-A0A0H4QF47-F1
#
_entry.id   AF-A0A0H4QF47-F1
#
_cell.length_a   1.000
_cell.length_b   1.000
_cell.length_c   1.000
_cell.angle_alpha   90.00
_cell.angle_beta   90.00
_cell.angle_gamma   90.00
#
_symmetry.space_group_name_H-M   'P 1'
#
loop_
_entity.id
_entity.type
_entity.pdbx_description
1 polymer ?
#
loop_
_entity_poly.entity_id
_entity_poly.type
_entity_poly.pdbx_seq_one_letter_code
_entity_poly.pdbx_strand_id
1 'polypeptide(L)' 'MLYSGSILKSSEIQPVYRISNGRLIQTSLSVAKDSEWIIGSTVQSSSGDVFFQISTNEYVLKNNYTNLITIFELH' A
#
# COMPACT_ATOMS: atom_id res chain seq x y z
N MET A 1 -1.18 -11.87 -5.23
CA MET A 1 -1.07 -13.05 -4.34
C MET A 1 0.07 -12.96 -3.31
N LEU A 2 0.57 -11.77 -2.90
CA LEU A 2 1.50 -11.73 -1.75
C LEU A 2 0.91 -11.10 -0.49
N TYR A 3 -0.05 -10.16 -0.61
CA TYR A 3 -0.64 -9.49 0.57
C TYR A 3 -2.12 -9.10 0.40
N SER A 4 -2.80 -9.62 -0.64
CA SER A 4 -4.21 -9.30 -0.88
C SER A 4 -5.08 -9.81 0.28
N GLY A 5 -5.97 -8.97 0.78
CA GLY A 5 -6.82 -9.27 1.95
C GLY A 5 -6.14 -9.01 3.31
N SER A 6 -4.84 -8.73 3.34
CA SER A 6 -4.18 -8.24 4.57
C SER A 6 -4.54 -6.77 4.84
N ILE A 7 -4.40 -6.35 6.09
CA ILE A 7 -4.53 -4.94 6.46
C ILE A 7 -3.13 -4.29 6.48
N LEU A 8 -2.99 -3.19 5.76
CA LEU A 8 -1.89 -2.25 5.89
C LEU A 8 -2.19 -1.31 7.07
N LYS A 9 -1.35 -1.33 8.11
CA LYS A 9 -1.36 -0.34 9.19
C LYS A 9 -0.21 0.65 9.02
N SER A 10 -0.55 1.93 8.92
CA SER A 10 0.42 3.02 8.77
C SER A 10 0.85 3.56 10.13
N SER A 11 2.11 3.43 10.53
CA SER A 11 2.58 3.99 11.83
C SER A 11 2.97 5.46 11.76
N GLU A 12 3.05 6.03 10.54
CA GLU A 12 3.31 7.45 10.27
C GLU A 12 2.43 7.92 9.11
N ILE A 13 2.45 9.22 8.80
CA ILE A 13 1.83 9.74 7.57
C ILE A 13 2.60 9.18 6.37
N GLN A 14 1.90 8.53 5.43
CA GLN A 14 2.54 7.95 4.24
C GLN A 14 2.00 8.59 2.95
N PRO A 15 2.87 8.94 1.99
CA PRO A 15 2.43 9.50 0.72
C PRO A 15 1.65 8.47 -0.11
N VAL A 16 0.65 8.97 -0.84
CA VAL A 16 -0.12 8.17 -1.81
C VAL A 16 0.49 8.35 -3.19
N TYR A 17 0.69 7.23 -3.89
CA TYR A 17 1.15 7.14 -5.26
C TYR A 17 0.01 6.72 -6.19
N ARG A 18 0.10 7.10 -7.46
CA ARG A 18 -0.79 6.63 -8.53
C ARG A 18 0.03 6.14 -9.71
N ILE A 19 -0.50 5.17 -10.45
CA ILE A 19 0.08 4.79 -11.72
C ILE A 19 -0.36 5.80 -12.78
N SER A 20 0.61 6.36 -13.49
CA SER A 20 0.42 7.21 -14.66
C SER A 20 1.50 6.90 -15.67
N ASN A 21 1.10 6.62 -16.92
CA ASN A 21 2.01 6.21 -18.01
C ASN A 21 2.97 5.08 -17.60
N GLY A 22 2.45 4.07 -16.90
CA GLY A 22 3.20 2.90 -16.44
C GLY A 22 4.19 3.15 -15.30
N ARG A 23 4.20 4.35 -14.70
CA ARG A 23 5.08 4.73 -13.58
C ARG A 23 4.28 5.09 -12.36
N LEU A 24 4.81 4.77 -11.18
CA LEU A 24 4.26 5.26 -9.91
C LEU A 24 4.75 6.68 -9.66
N ILE A 25 3.81 7.60 -9.49
CA ILE A 25 4.05 9.01 -9.26
C ILE A 25 3.43 9.37 -7.92
N GLN A 26 4.21 10.02 -7.06
CA GLN A 26 3.71 10.53 -5.78
C GLN A 26 2.67 11.63 -6.02
N THR A 27 1.59 11.62 -5.26
CA THR A 27 0.55 12.66 -5.30
C THR A 27 0.72 13.67 -4.16
N SER A 28 -0.19 14.64 -4.08
CA SER A 28 -0.32 15.54 -2.94
C SER A 28 -1.11 14.93 -1.76
N LEU A 29 -1.64 13.71 -1.92
CA LEU A 29 -2.40 13.02 -0.89
C LEU A 29 -1.49 12.14 -0.03
N SER A 30 -1.93 11.92 1.20
CA SER A 30 -1.29 11.01 2.15
C SER A 30 -2.35 10.24 2.94
N VAL A 31 -2.01 9.02 3.34
CA VAL A 31 -2.77 8.33 4.39
C VAL A 31 -2.32 8.84 5.76
N ALA A 32 -3.27 8.95 6.68
CA ALA A 32 -3.00 9.43 8.03
C ALA A 32 -2.17 8.42 8.83
N LYS A 33 -1.46 8.93 9.84
CA LYS A 33 -0.86 8.11 10.89
C LYS A 33 -1.94 7.28 11.59
N ASP A 34 -1.59 6.05 11.94
CA ASP A 34 -2.43 5.04 12.60
C ASP A 34 -3.67 4.61 11.79
N SER A 35 -3.73 4.95 10.50
CA SER A 35 -4.80 4.48 9.60
C SER A 35 -4.56 3.05 9.13
N GLU A 36 -5.66 2.35 8.85
CA GLU A 36 -5.69 0.95 8.43
C GLU A 36 -6.41 0.82 7.09
N TRP A 37 -5.82 0.04 6.17
CA TRP A 37 -6.31 -0.10 4.80
C TRP A 37 -6.28 -1.56 4.35
N ILE A 38 -7.38 -2.04 3.78
CA ILE A 38 -7.39 -3.38 3.16
C ILE A 38 -6.57 -3.33 1.88
N ILE A 39 -5.61 -4.25 1.75
CA ILE A 39 -4.76 -4.35 0.57
C ILE A 39 -5.52 -5.11 -0.51
N GLY A 40 -5.82 -4.43 -1.62
CA GLY A 40 -6.45 -5.07 -2.78
C GLY A 40 -5.45 -5.88 -3.59
N SER A 41 -4.29 -5.28 -3.90
CA SER A 41 -3.22 -5.90 -4.67
C SER A 41 -1.86 -5.29 -4.34
N THR A 42 -0.80 -5.81 -4.95
CA THR A 42 0.56 -5.31 -4.82
C THR A 42 1.18 -5.08 -6.19
N VAL A 43 1.85 -3.96 -6.36
CA VAL A 43 2.58 -3.61 -7.59
C VAL A 43 4.05 -3.46 -7.25
N GLN A 44 4.92 -3.87 -8.16
CA GLN A 44 6.36 -3.66 -8.04
C GLN A 44 6.81 -2.66 -9.11
N SER A 45 7.58 -1.66 -8.71
CA SER A 45 8.21 -0.73 -9.66
C SER A 45 9.36 -1.41 -10.39
N SER A 46 9.85 -0.78 -11.46
CA SER A 46 11.05 -1.23 -12.18
C SER A 46 12.33 -1.19 -11.33
N SER A 47 12.36 -0.40 -10.25
CA SER A 47 13.46 -0.36 -9.26
C SER A 47 13.38 -1.48 -8.22
N GLY A 48 12.30 -2.27 -8.21
CA GLY A 48 12.08 -3.34 -7.27
C GLY A 48 11.28 -2.95 -6.03
N ASP A 49 10.90 -1.68 -5.88
CA ASP A 49 10.09 -1.19 -4.77
C ASP A 49 8.67 -1.76 -4.85
N VAL A 50 8.14 -2.20 -3.69
CA VAL A 50 6.82 -2.81 -3.60
C VAL A 50 5.81 -1.79 -3.08
N PHE A 51 4.64 -1.72 -3.70
CA PHE A 51 3.57 -0.82 -3.32
C PHE A 51 2.27 -1.61 -3.05
N PHE A 52 1.57 -1.23 -1.99
CA PHE A 52 0.28 -1.79 -1.60
C PHE A 52 -0.85 -0.95 -2.17
N GLN A 53 -1.77 -1.57 -2.91
CA GLN A 53 -2.96 -0.90 -3.41
C GLN A 53 -3.99 -0.78 -2.27
N ILE A 54 -4.36 0.45 -1.94
CA ILE A 54 -5.32 0.77 -0.87
C ILE A 54 -6.67 1.26 -1.41
N SER A 55 -6.73 1.65 -2.69
CA SER A 55 -7.95 2.06 -3.40
C SER A 55 -7.73 1.97 -4.92
N THR A 56 -8.73 2.37 -5.71
CA THR A 56 -8.65 2.39 -7.18
C THR A 56 -7.54 3.33 -7.64
N ASN A 57 -6.50 2.76 -8.27
CA ASN A 57 -5.29 3.45 -8.70
C ASN A 57 -4.53 4.21 -7.58
N GLU A 58 -4.65 3.83 -6.32
CA GLU A 58 -3.95 4.48 -5.21
C GLU A 58 -3.13 3.47 -4.41
N TYR A 59 -1.88 3.84 -4.15
CA TYR A 59 -0.88 2.94 -3.62
C TYR A 59 -0.01 3.59 -2.54
N VAL A 60 0.46 2.79 -1.59
CA VAL A 60 1.42 3.19 -0.56
C VAL A 60 2.68 2.34 -0.67
N LEU A 61 3.85 2.95 -0.57
CA LEU A 61 5.14 2.27 -0.63
C LEU A 61 5.35 1.36 0.59
N LYS A 62 5.79 0.13 0.38
CA LYS A 62 6.27 -0.76 1.43
C LYS A 62 7.59 -0.23 2.01
N ASN A 63 7.57 0.16 3.28
CA ASN A 63 8.73 0.65 4.02
C ASN A 63 8.62 0.29 5.52
N ASN A 64 9.46 0.88 6.35
CA ASN A 64 9.51 0.62 7.79
C ASN A 64 8.28 1.12 8.57
N TYR A 65 7.39 1.90 7.95
CA TYR A 65 6.17 2.45 8.56
C TYR A 65 4.90 1.74 8.12
N THR A 66 5.01 0.80 7.18
CA THR A 66 3.90 0.00 6.66
C THR A 66 3.91 -1.39 7.29
N ASN A 67 3.05 -1.61 8.28
CA ASN A 67 2.93 -2.90 8.96
C ASN A 67 1.80 -3.72 8.36
N LEU A 68 2.01 -5.02 8.20
CA LEU A 68 1.01 -5.94 7.65
C LEU A 68 0.37 -6.75 8.77
N ILE A 69 -0.95 -6.63 8.89
CA ILE A 69 -1.75 -7.49 9.76
C ILE A 69 -2.39 -8.53 8.84
N THR A 70 -1.97 -9.78 9.00
CA THR A 70 -2.56 -10.91 8.27
C THR A 70 -3.81 -11.34 9.03
N ILE A 71 -4.97 -11.28 8.37
CA ILE A 71 -6.19 -11.87 8.91
C ILE A 71 -6.13 -13.36 8.56
N PHE A 72 -5.89 -14.22 9.55
CA PHE A 72 -6.07 -15.66 9.37
C PHE A 72 -7.57 -15.92 9.29
N GLU A 73 -8.10 -16.22 8.11
CA GLU A 73 -9.40 -16.87 8.04
C GLU A 73 -9.24 -18.30 8.56
N LEU A 74 -9.76 -18.56 9.76
CA LEU A 74 -9.94 -19.91 10.29
C LEU A 74 -10.87 -20.66 9.34
N HIS A 75 -10.33 -21.60 8.58
CA HIS A 75 -11.07 -22.61 7.83
C HIS A 75 -10.98 -23.95 8.55
#